data_AF-A0A4V3QXB5-F1
#
_entry.id   AF-A0A4V3QXB5-F1
#
_cell.length_a   1.000
_cell.length_b   1.000
_cell.length_c   1.000
_cell.angle_alpha   90.00
_cell.angle_beta   90.00
_cell.angle_gamma   90.00
#
_symmetry.space_group_name_H-M   'P 1'
#
loop_
_entity.id
_entity.type
_entity.pdbx_description
1 polymer ?
#
loop_
_entity_poly.entity_id
_entity_poly.type
_entity_poly.pdbx_seq_one_letter_code
_entity_poly.pdbx_strand_id
1 'polypeptide(L)'
;MIVMLTALLGLSVSSASLQREPDIARPEMLSSEDVFPPIDDAAVLAFVKAPFDPKAGGRWPKWPRTLGMLRGVPVVISYTCSDLCPEYTKRIVRYNVAAGPDCDRIGGISKDIVVPRGIGAGLSRYCIPAVTDAWQE
;
A
#
# COMPACT_ATOMS: atom_id res chain seq x y z
N MET A 1 -20.64 63.40 -2.55
CA MET A 1 -19.98 63.25 -1.23
C MET A 1 -20.80 62.23 -0.46
N ILE A 2 -20.40 60.99 -0.19
CA ILE A 2 -19.11 60.40 0.18
C ILE A 2 -18.78 59.18 -0.72
N VAL A 3 -17.50 58.91 -0.86
CA VAL A 3 -16.81 57.96 -1.75
C VAL A 3 -16.24 56.80 -0.92
N MET A 4 -16.05 55.62 -1.55
CA MET A 4 -15.16 54.51 -1.13
C MET A 4 -15.60 53.72 0.13
N LEU A 5 -15.32 52.43 0.36
CA LEU A 5 -14.28 51.51 -0.12
C LEU A 5 -14.62 50.06 0.31
N THR A 6 -14.02 49.06 -0.38
CA THR A 6 -13.55 47.73 0.13
C THR A 6 -14.58 46.68 0.59
N ALA A 7 -14.41 45.36 0.42
CA ALA A 7 -13.40 44.53 -0.23
C ALA A 7 -13.99 43.11 -0.39
N LEU A 8 -13.66 42.43 -1.49
CA LEU A 8 -13.72 40.97 -1.63
C LEU A 8 -12.76 40.32 -0.63
N LEU A 9 -13.23 39.37 0.17
CA LEU A 9 -12.38 38.34 0.78
C LEU A 9 -13.16 37.03 0.84
N GLY A 10 -12.96 36.20 -0.19
CA GLY A 10 -13.12 34.76 -0.05
C GLY A 10 -11.93 34.21 0.71
N LEU A 11 -12.20 33.37 1.72
CA LEU A 11 -11.23 32.52 2.41
C LEU A 11 -12.02 31.22 2.71
N SER A 12 -11.95 30.18 1.86
CA SER A 12 -10.86 29.20 1.72
C SER A 12 -10.62 28.35 2.98
N VAL A 13 -11.18 27.14 2.93
CA VAL A 13 -10.64 25.82 3.36
C VAL A 13 -9.97 25.70 4.74
N SER A 14 -10.50 24.77 5.53
CA SER A 14 -9.66 23.84 6.31
C SER A 14 -10.40 22.51 6.52
N SER A 15 -10.60 21.77 5.44
CA SER A 15 -10.84 20.32 5.50
C SER A 15 -9.50 19.65 5.78
N ALA A 16 -9.08 19.65 7.04
CA ALA A 16 -7.85 18.98 7.47
C ALA A 16 -8.01 18.45 8.89
N SER A 17 -8.86 17.43 9.05
CA SER A 17 -8.79 16.52 10.19
C SER A 17 -8.82 15.09 9.67
N LEU A 18 -7.61 14.60 9.39
CA LEU A 18 -7.17 13.20 9.44
C LEU A 18 -8.26 12.14 9.22
N GLN A 19 -8.57 11.86 7.95
CA GLN A 19 -8.80 10.46 7.61
C GLN A 19 -7.46 9.75 7.79
N ARG A 20 -7.30 9.03 8.91
CA ARG A 20 -6.28 8.00 9.05
C ARG A 20 -6.51 7.00 7.94
N GLU A 21 -5.79 7.16 6.83
CA GLU A 21 -5.78 6.23 5.72
C GLU A 21 -4.87 5.07 6.12
N PRO A 22 -5.42 3.92 6.53
CA PRO A 22 -4.62 2.77 6.90
C PRO A 22 -4.08 2.16 5.60
N ASP A 23 -2.75 2.09 5.50
CA ASP A 23 -1.97 1.43 4.46
C ASP A 23 -1.69 2.18 3.14
N ILE A 24 -1.55 3.50 3.16
CA ILE A 24 -0.59 4.16 2.24
C ILE A 24 0.81 3.70 2.68
N ALA A 25 1.73 3.45 1.73
CA ALA A 25 3.11 3.07 2.02
C ALA A 25 3.64 3.74 3.30
N ARG A 26 4.18 2.95 4.23
CA ARG A 26 4.79 3.47 5.45
C ARG A 26 6.30 3.36 5.29
N PRO A 27 6.94 4.18 4.44
CA PRO A 27 8.37 4.15 4.26
C PRO A 27 9.11 4.41 5.57
N GLU A 28 8.46 5.11 6.50
CA GLU A 28 8.93 5.35 7.88
C GLU A 28 9.09 4.08 8.74
N MET A 29 8.47 2.95 8.36
CA MET A 29 8.62 1.67 9.10
C MET A 29 9.77 0.80 8.61
N LEU A 30 10.41 1.15 7.48
CA LEU A 30 11.65 0.51 7.06
C LEU A 30 12.81 1.37 7.57
N SER A 31 13.68 0.79 8.39
CA SER A 31 14.86 1.51 8.86
C SER A 31 15.79 1.76 7.67
N SER A 32 16.50 2.88 7.69
CA SER A 32 17.60 3.15 6.76
C SER A 32 18.71 2.09 6.81
N GLU A 33 18.71 1.26 7.86
CA GLU A 33 19.66 0.16 8.09
C GLU A 33 19.20 -1.19 7.51
N ASP A 34 17.95 -1.29 7.04
CA ASP A 34 17.44 -2.53 6.46
C ASP A 34 18.06 -2.77 5.07
N VAL A 35 18.98 -3.74 5.00
CA VAL A 35 19.58 -4.18 3.74
C VAL A 35 18.77 -5.34 3.18
N PHE A 36 18.03 -5.07 2.11
CA PHE A 36 17.27 -6.10 1.38
C PHE A 36 18.06 -6.61 0.17
N PRO A 37 18.12 -7.93 -0.06
CA PRO A 37 18.77 -8.48 -1.23
C PRO A 37 18.05 -8.02 -2.52
N PRO A 38 18.78 -7.81 -3.63
CA PRO A 38 18.15 -7.56 -4.91
C PRO A 38 17.33 -8.78 -5.34
N ILE A 39 16.15 -8.52 -5.89
CA ILE A 39 15.26 -9.53 -6.47
C ILE A 39 14.84 -9.09 -7.86
N ASP A 40 14.45 -10.06 -8.68
CA ASP A 40 13.92 -9.83 -10.02
C ASP A 40 12.39 -10.01 -10.07
N ASP A 41 11.81 -9.72 -11.22
CA ASP A 41 10.37 -9.89 -11.44
C ASP A 41 9.93 -11.35 -11.30
N ALA A 42 10.81 -12.31 -11.63
CA ALA A 42 10.52 -13.73 -11.53
C ALA A 42 10.34 -14.17 -10.06
N ALA A 43 11.19 -13.67 -9.15
CA ALA A 43 11.07 -13.91 -7.72
C ALA A 43 9.78 -13.30 -7.13
N VAL A 44 9.43 -12.08 -7.54
CA VAL A 44 8.16 -11.46 -7.13
C VAL A 44 6.97 -12.25 -7.64
N LEU A 45 7.02 -12.68 -8.90
CA LEU A 45 5.95 -13.45 -9.52
C LEU A 45 5.79 -14.83 -8.87
N ALA A 46 6.90 -15.51 -8.57
CA ALA A 46 6.89 -16.78 -7.85
C ALA A 46 6.23 -16.64 -6.47
N PHE A 47 6.51 -15.54 -5.77
CA PHE A 47 5.91 -15.27 -4.46
C PHE A 47 4.39 -15.07 -4.53
N VAL A 48 3.88 -14.28 -5.48
CA VAL A 48 2.42 -14.06 -5.60
C VAL A 48 1.68 -15.29 -6.12
N LYS A 49 2.33 -16.15 -6.92
CA LYS A 49 1.77 -17.42 -7.39
C LYS A 49 1.76 -18.51 -6.32
N ALA A 50 2.63 -18.42 -5.32
CA ALA A 50 2.64 -19.37 -4.22
C ALA A 50 1.28 -19.34 -3.49
N PRO A 51 0.67 -20.51 -3.21
CA PRO A 51 -0.58 -20.59 -2.46
C PRO A 51 -0.49 -19.79 -1.16
N PHE A 52 -1.49 -18.94 -0.95
CA PHE A 52 -1.63 -18.16 0.26
C PHE A 52 -2.60 -18.88 1.19
N ASP A 53 -2.07 -19.51 2.24
CA ASP A 53 -2.88 -20.10 3.31
C ASP A 53 -2.73 -19.28 4.60
N PRO A 54 -3.72 -18.45 4.95
CA PRO A 54 -3.67 -17.66 6.17
C PRO A 54 -3.77 -18.49 7.46
N LYS A 55 -4.09 -19.80 7.37
CA LYS A 55 -4.21 -20.73 8.49
C LYS A 55 -2.97 -21.60 8.70
N ALA A 56 -2.09 -21.73 7.71
CA ALA A 56 -0.93 -22.63 7.74
C ALA A 56 0.10 -22.32 8.85
N GLY A 57 0.07 -21.13 9.46
CA GLY A 57 1.10 -20.65 10.38
C GLY A 57 0.87 -20.85 11.88
N GLY A 58 -0.17 -21.57 12.29
CA GLY A 58 -0.50 -21.73 13.72
C GLY A 58 -0.97 -20.40 14.35
N ARG A 59 -0.58 -20.13 15.61
CA ARG A 59 -1.14 -19.00 16.41
C ARG A 59 -0.82 -17.61 15.84
N TRP A 60 0.26 -17.47 15.07
CA TRP A 60 0.63 -16.27 14.31
C TRP A 60 1.62 -16.66 13.20
N PRO A 61 1.31 -16.50 11.90
CA PRO A 61 2.27 -16.88 10.87
C PRO A 61 3.46 -15.90 10.88
N LYS A 62 4.68 -16.42 10.76
CA LYS A 62 5.89 -15.62 10.50
C LYS A 62 5.89 -15.18 9.04
N TRP A 63 5.02 -14.22 8.72
CA TRP A 63 4.95 -13.71 7.36
C TRP A 63 6.14 -12.80 7.06
N PRO A 64 6.76 -12.91 5.87
CA PRO A 64 7.75 -11.93 5.44
C PRO A 64 7.08 -10.55 5.32
N ARG A 65 7.78 -9.51 5.79
CA ARG A 65 7.32 -8.11 5.69
C ARG A 65 7.90 -7.40 4.48
N THR A 66 9.04 -7.88 3.97
CA THR A 66 9.71 -7.40 2.77
C THR A 66 10.23 -8.60 1.99
N LEU A 67 10.08 -8.57 0.67
CA LEU A 67 10.55 -9.63 -0.23
C LEU A 67 11.99 -9.39 -0.72
N GLY A 68 12.37 -8.13 -0.94
CA GLY A 68 13.66 -7.73 -1.50
C GLY A 68 13.63 -6.35 -2.13
N MET A 69 14.74 -5.94 -2.76
CA MET A 69 14.81 -4.75 -3.61
C MET A 69 14.52 -5.12 -5.07
N LEU A 70 13.43 -4.61 -5.63
CA LEU A 70 13.15 -4.70 -7.06
C LEU A 70 13.38 -3.32 -7.67
N ARG A 71 14.25 -3.22 -8.68
CA ARG A 71 14.60 -1.94 -9.33
C ARG A 71 15.06 -0.86 -8.34
N GLY A 72 15.76 -1.27 -7.27
CA GLY A 72 16.25 -0.38 -6.22
C GLY A 72 15.20 0.09 -5.22
N VAL A 73 13.97 -0.45 -5.27
CA VAL A 73 12.88 -0.09 -4.35
C VAL A 73 12.46 -1.33 -3.54
N PRO A 74 12.27 -1.20 -2.21
CA PRO A 74 11.79 -2.31 -1.40
C PRO A 74 10.40 -2.77 -1.82
N VAL A 75 10.23 -4.09 -1.98
CA VAL A 75 8.93 -4.73 -2.17
C VAL A 75 8.42 -5.20 -0.81
N VAL A 76 7.40 -4.52 -0.30
CA VAL A 76 6.79 -4.74 1.01
C VAL A 76 5.55 -5.63 0.87
N ILE A 77 5.36 -6.49 1.86
CA ILE A 77 4.22 -7.39 1.94
C ILE A 77 3.38 -6.97 3.15
N SER A 78 2.13 -6.59 2.89
CA SER A 78 1.12 -6.36 3.93
C SER A 78 0.09 -7.48 3.94
N TYR A 79 -0.45 -7.73 5.13
CA TYR A 79 -1.56 -8.65 5.33
C TYR A 79 -2.69 -7.86 5.96
N THR A 80 -3.72 -7.59 5.17
CA THR A 80 -4.93 -6.92 5.64
C THR A 80 -5.94 -7.99 6.01
N CYS A 81 -6.68 -7.79 7.10
CA CYS A 81 -7.63 -8.77 7.59
C CYS A 81 -8.87 -8.09 8.18
N SER A 82 -10.00 -8.78 8.11
CA SER A 82 -11.28 -8.34 8.67
C SER A 82 -11.45 -8.86 10.11
N ASP A 83 -12.61 -8.63 10.72
CA ASP A 83 -12.96 -9.24 12.02
C ASP A 83 -13.11 -10.78 11.92
N LEU A 84 -13.11 -11.34 10.72
CA LEU A 84 -13.17 -12.77 10.41
C LEU A 84 -11.76 -13.34 10.15
N CYS A 85 -10.72 -12.86 10.83
CA CYS A 85 -9.40 -13.48 10.74
C CYS A 85 -9.40 -14.90 11.32
N PRO A 86 -8.65 -15.84 10.71
CA PRO A 86 -7.85 -15.72 9.49
C PRO A 86 -8.62 -15.92 8.17
N GLU A 87 -9.91 -16.27 8.22
CA GLU A 87 -10.77 -16.61 7.08
C GLU A 87 -10.83 -15.53 6.01
N TYR A 88 -10.82 -14.25 6.39
CA TYR A 88 -10.81 -13.13 5.46
C TYR A 88 -9.55 -12.26 5.60
N THR A 89 -8.42 -12.86 5.21
CA THR A 89 -7.12 -12.20 5.12
C THR A 89 -6.70 -12.05 3.67
N LYS A 90 -6.08 -10.93 3.31
CA LYS A 90 -5.53 -10.67 1.99
C LYS A 90 -4.06 -10.29 2.06
N ARG A 91 -3.26 -10.83 1.15
CA ARG A 91 -1.84 -10.52 0.96
C ARG A 91 -1.67 -9.46 -0.12
N ILE A 92 -1.09 -8.33 0.26
CA ILE A 92 -0.79 -7.20 -0.64
C ILE A 92 0.71 -7.13 -0.87
N VAL A 93 1.14 -7.21 -2.13
CA VAL A 93 2.55 -7.05 -2.53
C VAL A 93 2.70 -5.70 -3.22
N ARG A 94 3.48 -4.79 -2.63
CA ARG A 94 3.61 -3.41 -3.10
C ARG A 94 5.05 -2.92 -3.03
N TYR A 95 5.40 -1.94 -3.84
CA TYR A 95 6.58 -1.15 -3.58
C TYR A 95 6.38 -0.30 -2.32
N ASN A 96 7.47 0.01 -1.62
CA ASN A 96 7.49 0.96 -0.52
C ASN A 96 7.46 2.42 -1.00
N VAL A 97 6.53 2.73 -1.90
CA VAL A 97 6.33 4.04 -2.53
C VAL A 97 4.83 4.30 -2.59
N ALA A 98 4.44 5.57 -2.47
CA ALA A 98 3.03 5.95 -2.64
C ALA A 98 2.55 5.69 -4.08
N ALA A 99 1.26 5.43 -4.24
CA ALA A 99 0.66 5.42 -5.56
C ALA A 99 0.73 6.82 -6.21
N GLY A 100 0.83 6.88 -7.53
CA GLY A 100 0.95 8.12 -8.31
C GLY A 100 2.19 8.11 -9.23
N PRO A 101 2.67 9.29 -9.64
CA PRO A 101 3.72 9.42 -10.66
C PRO A 101 5.05 8.74 -10.32
N ASP A 102 5.40 8.67 -9.03
CA ASP A 102 6.61 7.98 -8.57
C ASP A 102 6.50 6.46 -8.75
N CYS A 103 5.29 5.92 -8.63
CA CYS A 103 5.02 4.51 -8.87
C CYS A 103 5.29 4.13 -10.33
N ASP A 104 4.80 4.93 -11.27
CA ASP A 104 4.95 4.67 -12.70
C ASP A 104 6.44 4.77 -13.12
N ARG A 105 7.18 5.73 -12.54
CA ARG A 105 8.60 5.94 -12.82
C ARG A 105 9.47 4.74 -12.46
N ILE A 106 9.12 4.00 -11.42
CA ILE A 106 9.85 2.81 -10.97
C ILE A 106 9.35 1.51 -11.65
N GLY A 107 8.45 1.63 -12.64
CA GLY A 107 7.85 0.49 -13.33
C GLY A 107 6.77 -0.23 -12.50
N GLY A 108 6.16 0.47 -11.54
CA GLY A 108 4.97 0.01 -10.83
C GLY A 108 3.68 0.45 -11.51
N ILE A 109 2.55 0.01 -10.93
CA ILE A 109 1.20 0.42 -11.31
C ILE A 109 0.48 0.91 -10.05
N SER A 110 -0.16 2.07 -10.17
CA SER A 110 -1.06 2.58 -9.12
C SER A 110 -2.42 1.88 -9.21
N LYS A 111 -2.70 0.97 -8.28
CA LYS A 111 -3.91 0.12 -8.31
C LYS A 111 -4.77 0.30 -7.07
N ASP A 112 -6.07 0.46 -7.28
CA ASP A 112 -7.08 0.37 -6.21
C ASP A 112 -7.40 -1.11 -5.97
N ILE A 113 -7.20 -1.57 -4.74
CA ILE A 113 -7.37 -2.96 -4.33
C ILE A 113 -8.43 -3.00 -3.22
N VAL A 114 -9.37 -3.94 -3.31
CA VAL A 114 -10.39 -4.13 -2.26
C VAL A 114 -9.75 -4.84 -1.06
N VAL A 115 -9.59 -4.16 0.07
CA VAL A 115 -8.98 -4.74 1.27
C VAL A 115 -10.03 -4.96 2.37
N PRO A 116 -9.97 -6.08 3.09
CA PRO A 116 -10.81 -6.30 4.27
C PRO A 116 -10.50 -5.28 5.37
N ARG A 117 -11.55 -4.82 6.07
CA ARG A 117 -11.44 -3.90 7.21
C ARG A 117 -12.65 -4.06 8.15
N GLY A 118 -12.38 -4.44 9.41
CA GLY A 118 -13.43 -4.66 10.41
C GLY A 118 -14.49 -5.62 9.90
N ILE A 119 -15.77 -5.23 9.94
CA ILE A 119 -16.89 -6.05 9.46
C ILE A 119 -17.06 -6.09 7.93
N GLY A 120 -16.24 -5.37 7.15
CA GLY A 120 -16.45 -5.19 5.71
C GLY A 120 -15.16 -5.13 4.89
N ALA A 121 -15.22 -4.40 3.77
CA ALA A 121 -14.09 -4.16 2.88
C ALA A 121 -14.15 -2.74 2.30
N GLY A 122 -13.01 -2.21 1.87
CA GLY A 122 -12.89 -0.91 1.24
C GLY A 122 -11.77 -0.86 0.23
N LEU A 123 -11.80 0.12 -0.67
CA LEU A 123 -10.71 0.34 -1.62
C LEU A 123 -9.51 0.96 -0.91
N SER A 124 -8.31 0.53 -1.29
CA SER A 124 -7.06 1.15 -0.89
C SER A 124 -6.12 1.18 -2.08
N ARG A 125 -5.45 2.30 -2.29
CA ARG A 125 -4.61 2.53 -3.47
C ARG A 125 -3.16 2.22 -3.14
N TYR A 126 -2.55 1.35 -3.94
CA TYR A 126 -1.17 0.89 -3.75
C TYR A 126 -0.33 1.11 -5.00
N CYS A 127 0.98 1.25 -4.79
CA CYS A 127 1.95 1.09 -5.86
C CYS A 127 2.40 -0.39 -5.92
N ILE A 128 1.95 -1.15 -6.92
CA ILE A 128 2.30 -2.57 -7.05
C ILE A 128 3.33 -2.79 -8.16
N PRO A 129 4.20 -3.81 -8.08
CA PRO A 129 5.00 -4.23 -9.23
C PRO A 129 4.08 -4.63 -10.39
N ALA A 130 4.31 -4.09 -11.59
CA ALA A 130 3.44 -4.32 -12.75
C ALA A 130 3.23 -5.82 -13.05
N VAL A 131 4.25 -6.63 -12.81
CA VAL A 131 4.22 -8.09 -12.99
C VAL A 131 3.26 -8.82 -12.04
N THR A 132 2.72 -8.15 -11.03
CA THR A 132 1.79 -8.72 -10.04
C THR A 132 0.33 -8.33 -10.26
N ASP A 133 0.04 -7.49 -11.26
CA ASP A 133 -1.29 -6.89 -11.47
C ASP A 133 -2.43 -7.92 -11.47
N ALA A 134 -2.27 -8.99 -12.24
CA ALA A 134 -3.27 -10.07 -12.37
C ALA A 134 -3.49 -10.90 -11.07
N TRP A 135 -2.70 -10.67 -10.01
CA TRP A 135 -2.79 -11.37 -8.73
C TRP A 135 -3.17 -10.44 -7.57
N GLN A 136 -3.46 -9.17 -7.85
CA GLN A 136 -3.72 -8.13 -6.86
C GLN A 136 -5.08 -7.46 -7.16
N GLU A 137 -6.20 -8.11 -6.81
CA GLU A 137 -7.58 -7.61 -7.01
C GLU A 137 -8.33 -7.47 -5.71
#